data_AF-A0A352JQ33-F1
#
_entry.id   AF-A0A352JQ33-F1
#
_cell.length_a   1.000
_cell.length_b   1.000
_cell.length_c   1.000
_cell.angle_alpha   90.00
_cell.angle_beta   90.00
_cell.angle_gamma   90.00
#
_symmetry.space_group_name_H-M   'P 1'
#
loop_
_entity.id
_entity.type
_entity.pdbx_description
1 polymer ?
#
loop_
_entity_poly.entity_id
_entity_poly.type
_entity_poly.pdbx_seq_one_letter_code
_entity_poly.pdbx_strand_id
1 'polypeptide(L)'
;MNAQALAPKYHTYAGTITELQALAAANPSVCFMDSIGYSNRDSLTMYSFKISDNATVEEDEPAILFTGGVHADEILGPEIVIAFCNDIVSKYNSGDTAITRYVNNYEIYCVPFANPEGHVVVEGGDEDWRKNKTDNNHNGVLDFHDGVDNNRNYDFGWSIDQTPGGLTPESLMYKGPYPFSESECRALAVFGQKYKPLVAVEYHSPTYGRSEKVYYNWYWYPSDGGNGMAPDENSMHNIGIGFAGSIINDAGDSSYEARRALVNKGD
;
A
#
# COMPACT_ATOMS: atom_id res chain seq x y z
N MET A 1 15.14 -12.44 23.70
CA MET A 1 13.82 -13.09 23.52
C MET A 1 13.90 -13.86 22.21
N ASN A 2 13.41 -15.09 22.16
CA ASN A 2 13.41 -15.85 20.90
C ASN A 2 12.34 -15.22 20.00
N ALA A 3 12.77 -14.46 18.99
CA ALA A 3 11.88 -13.88 18.00
C ALA A 3 11.11 -15.01 17.32
N GLN A 4 9.78 -14.89 17.28
CA GLN A 4 8.93 -15.86 16.60
C GLN A 4 8.93 -15.49 15.12
N ALA A 5 9.33 -16.42 14.25
CA ALA A 5 9.25 -16.19 12.82
C ALA A 5 7.78 -16.04 12.39
N LEU A 6 7.57 -15.24 11.35
CA LEU A 6 6.26 -15.04 10.73
C LEU A 6 5.54 -16.38 10.53
N ALA A 7 4.26 -16.43 10.90
CA ALA A 7 3.49 -17.67 10.81
C ALA A 7 3.56 -18.26 9.38
N PRO A 8 3.79 -19.58 9.19
CA PRO A 8 4.04 -20.16 7.86
C PRO A 8 2.93 -20.01 6.80
N LYS A 9 1.77 -19.47 7.20
CA LYS A 9 0.63 -19.16 6.34
C LYS A 9 0.76 -17.81 5.62
N TYR A 10 1.68 -16.94 6.05
CA TYR A 10 1.94 -15.64 5.45
C TYR A 10 3.22 -15.71 4.61
N HIS A 11 3.25 -14.93 3.53
CA HIS A 11 4.35 -14.91 2.59
C HIS A 11 5.53 -14.08 3.12
N THR A 12 6.72 -14.63 2.93
CA THR A 12 7.96 -13.85 2.99
C THR A 12 8.11 -13.04 1.70
N TYR A 13 8.85 -11.94 1.75
CA TYR A 13 9.20 -11.10 0.60
C TYR A 13 9.78 -11.96 -0.54
N ALA A 14 10.74 -12.83 -0.23
CA ALA A 14 11.34 -13.75 -1.21
C ALA A 14 10.34 -14.78 -1.75
N GLY A 15 9.44 -15.28 -0.90
CA GLY A 15 8.37 -16.20 -1.29
C GLY A 15 7.39 -15.56 -2.27
N THR A 16 6.90 -14.37 -1.96
CA THR A 16 6.00 -13.60 -2.83
C THR A 16 6.64 -13.31 -4.19
N ILE A 17 7.91 -12.90 -4.23
CA ILE A 17 8.59 -12.65 -5.51
C ILE A 17 8.65 -13.92 -6.35
N THR A 18 9.02 -15.04 -5.73
CA THR A 18 9.09 -16.33 -6.42
C THR A 18 7.74 -16.72 -6.99
N GLU A 19 6.67 -16.55 -6.20
CA GLU A 19 5.30 -16.85 -6.62
C GLU A 19 4.82 -15.95 -7.76
N LEU A 20 4.96 -14.63 -7.64
CA LEU A 20 4.51 -13.69 -8.67
C LEU A 20 5.34 -13.82 -9.96
N GLN A 21 6.65 -14.11 -9.86
CA GLN A 21 7.46 -14.45 -11.03
C GLN A 21 6.94 -15.71 -11.73
N ALA A 22 6.59 -16.75 -10.98
CA ALA A 22 6.02 -17.97 -11.53
C ALA A 22 4.65 -17.71 -12.18
N LEU A 23 3.80 -16.89 -11.54
CA LEU A 23 2.49 -16.51 -12.07
C LEU A 23 2.63 -15.74 -13.39
N ALA A 24 3.54 -14.76 -13.46
CA ALA A 24 3.84 -14.04 -14.70
C ALA A 24 4.41 -14.95 -15.80
N ALA A 25 5.35 -15.84 -15.45
CA ALA A 25 5.94 -16.77 -16.40
C ALA A 25 4.91 -17.77 -16.98
N ALA A 26 3.90 -18.15 -16.19
CA ALA A 26 2.80 -19.00 -16.64
C ALA A 26 1.75 -18.24 -17.48
N ASN A 27 1.66 -16.92 -17.35
CA ASN A 27 0.65 -16.08 -17.99
C ASN A 27 1.26 -14.85 -18.70
N PRO A 28 2.28 -15.02 -19.57
CA PRO A 28 3.12 -13.90 -20.03
C PRO A 28 2.41 -12.93 -20.97
N SER A 29 1.26 -13.31 -21.54
CA SER A 29 0.44 -12.40 -22.34
C SER A 29 -0.34 -11.42 -21.47
N VAL A 30 -0.70 -11.83 -20.24
CA VAL A 30 -1.58 -11.05 -19.37
C VAL A 30 -0.97 -10.60 -18.06
N CYS A 31 0.28 -10.97 -17.78
CA CYS A 31 0.99 -10.64 -16.55
C CYS A 31 2.41 -10.17 -16.84
N PHE A 32 2.82 -9.09 -16.18
CA PHE A 32 4.18 -8.58 -16.26
C PHE A 32 4.61 -8.06 -14.89
N MET A 33 5.84 -8.34 -14.48
CA MET A 33 6.38 -7.89 -13.21
C MET A 33 7.60 -7.01 -13.45
N ASP A 34 7.60 -5.81 -12.89
CA ASP A 34 8.68 -4.83 -13.05
C ASP A 34 9.04 -4.16 -11.72
N SER A 35 10.24 -3.58 -11.66
CA SER A 35 10.67 -2.77 -10.51
C SER A 35 10.12 -1.36 -10.62
N ILE A 36 9.57 -0.84 -9.51
CA ILE A 36 9.18 0.57 -9.37
C ILE A 36 10.23 1.39 -8.62
N GLY A 37 11.25 0.73 -8.07
CA GLY A 37 12.28 1.34 -7.23
C GLY A 37 12.86 0.35 -6.24
N TYR A 38 13.57 0.89 -5.25
CA TYR A 38 14.26 0.13 -4.20
C TYR A 38 14.02 0.78 -2.85
N SER A 39 14.10 -0.02 -1.78
CA SER A 39 14.05 0.44 -0.40
C SER A 39 15.28 1.23 0.01
N ASN A 40 15.18 2.01 1.08
CA ASN A 40 16.19 3.02 1.41
C ASN A 40 17.51 2.41 1.91
N ARG A 41 17.44 1.54 2.92
CA ARG A 41 18.64 1.02 3.60
C ARG A 41 19.15 -0.26 2.97
N ASP A 42 18.25 -1.19 2.67
CA ASP A 42 18.61 -2.54 2.23
C ASP A 42 18.64 -2.69 0.69
N SER A 43 18.19 -1.67 -0.05
CA SER A 43 18.06 -1.72 -1.51
C SER A 43 17.20 -2.88 -2.01
N LEU A 44 16.17 -3.27 -1.25
CA LEU A 44 15.23 -4.31 -1.67
C LEU A 44 14.33 -3.76 -2.77
N THR A 45 14.17 -4.53 -3.85
CA THR A 45 13.34 -4.12 -4.98
C THR A 45 11.87 -4.02 -4.58
N MET A 46 11.24 -2.92 -4.93
CA MET A 46 9.78 -2.78 -4.89
C MET A 46 9.25 -3.21 -6.26
N TYR A 47 8.38 -4.23 -6.26
CA TYR A 47 7.82 -4.79 -7.49
C TYR A 47 6.39 -4.31 -7.72
N SER A 48 6.09 -3.97 -8.97
CA SER A 48 4.72 -3.90 -9.48
C SER A 48 4.43 -5.13 -10.33
N PHE A 49 3.26 -5.72 -10.12
CA PHE A 49 2.69 -6.80 -10.91
C PHE A 49 1.52 -6.23 -11.73
N LYS A 50 1.71 -6.08 -13.04
CA LYS A 50 0.71 -5.63 -14.00
C LYS A 50 -0.10 -6.81 -14.51
N ILE A 51 -1.43 -6.65 -14.52
CA ILE A 51 -2.39 -7.56 -15.14
C ILE A 51 -3.21 -6.77 -16.18
N SER A 52 -3.05 -7.11 -17.46
CA SER A 52 -3.70 -6.46 -18.62
C SER A 52 -3.53 -7.36 -19.84
N ASP A 53 -4.43 -7.33 -20.81
CA ASP A 53 -4.38 -8.22 -21.98
C ASP A 53 -3.16 -8.02 -22.90
N ASN A 54 -2.43 -6.91 -22.74
CA ASN A 54 -1.12 -6.65 -23.34
C ASN A 54 -0.08 -6.24 -22.28
N ALA A 55 0.14 -7.08 -21.26
CA ALA A 55 0.89 -6.72 -20.05
C ALA A 55 2.32 -6.18 -20.23
N THR A 56 2.96 -6.35 -21.39
CA THR A 56 4.31 -5.83 -21.67
C THR A 56 4.33 -4.50 -22.43
N VAL A 57 3.16 -4.02 -22.85
CA VAL A 57 2.98 -2.77 -23.59
C VAL A 57 2.26 -1.78 -22.68
N GLU A 58 2.60 -0.51 -22.82
CA GLU A 58 1.81 0.57 -22.22
C GLU A 58 0.73 0.99 -23.22
N GLU A 59 -0.53 0.88 -22.83
CA GLU A 59 -1.67 1.20 -23.67
C GLU A 59 -2.40 2.45 -23.17
N ASP A 60 -3.26 3.02 -24.01
CA ASP A 60 -4.16 4.12 -23.59
C ASP A 60 -5.39 3.54 -22.86
N GLU A 61 -5.12 2.81 -21.79
CA GLU A 61 -6.11 2.18 -20.92
C GLU A 61 -6.06 2.81 -19.51
N PRO A 62 -7.21 2.94 -18.82
CA PRO A 62 -7.20 3.44 -17.45
C PRO A 62 -6.45 2.50 -16.51
N ALA A 63 -5.48 3.05 -15.76
CA ALA A 63 -4.77 2.31 -14.74
C ALA A 63 -5.57 2.22 -13.42
N ILE A 64 -5.43 1.11 -12.72
CA ILE A 64 -5.93 0.88 -11.35
C ILE A 64 -4.76 0.41 -10.50
N LEU A 65 -4.59 0.96 -9.30
CA LEU A 65 -3.49 0.60 -8.40
C LEU A 65 -4.01 -0.03 -7.11
N PHE A 66 -3.47 -1.19 -6.76
CA PHE A 66 -3.63 -1.85 -5.47
C PHE A 66 -2.28 -1.95 -4.77
N THR A 67 -2.18 -1.38 -3.58
CA THR A 67 -0.94 -1.35 -2.79
C THR A 67 -1.17 -2.00 -1.43
N GLY A 68 -0.18 -2.76 -0.95
CA GLY A 68 -0.14 -3.32 0.39
C GLY A 68 1.19 -3.05 1.07
N GLY A 69 1.21 -3.23 2.39
CA GLY A 69 2.44 -3.25 3.17
C GLY A 69 3.20 -1.93 3.19
N VAL A 70 2.50 -0.79 3.24
CA VAL A 70 3.14 0.50 3.56
C VAL A 70 3.63 0.50 5.01
N HIS A 71 2.82 -0.02 5.93
CA HIS A 71 3.23 -0.38 7.27
C HIS A 71 3.59 -1.86 7.30
N ALA A 72 4.72 -2.18 7.91
CA ALA A 72 5.26 -3.53 7.86
C ALA A 72 4.52 -4.53 8.78
N ASP A 73 3.99 -4.07 9.91
CA ASP A 73 3.21 -4.86 10.87
C ASP A 73 1.83 -5.29 10.33
N GLU A 74 1.41 -4.71 9.21
CA GLU A 74 0.09 -4.89 8.61
C GLU A 74 0.07 -5.98 7.53
N ILE A 75 0.51 -7.20 7.90
CA ILE A 75 0.73 -8.35 6.99
C ILE A 75 -0.49 -8.70 6.13
N LEU A 76 -1.71 -8.41 6.59
CA LEU A 76 -2.92 -8.70 5.81
C LEU A 76 -3.01 -7.89 4.52
N GLY A 77 -2.47 -6.67 4.47
CA GLY A 77 -2.46 -5.83 3.28
C GLY A 77 -1.74 -6.49 2.10
N PRO A 78 -0.46 -6.86 2.24
CA PRO A 78 0.27 -7.63 1.23
C PRO A 78 -0.44 -8.92 0.82
N GLU A 79 -0.96 -9.69 1.78
CA GLU A 79 -1.65 -10.97 1.51
C GLU A 79 -2.91 -10.78 0.64
N ILE A 80 -3.69 -9.72 0.88
CA ILE A 80 -4.86 -9.38 0.05
C ILE A 80 -4.41 -9.09 -1.38
N VAL A 81 -3.34 -8.33 -1.57
CA VAL A 81 -2.82 -7.98 -2.91
C VAL A 81 -2.29 -9.22 -3.63
N ILE A 82 -1.59 -10.12 -2.93
CA ILE A 82 -1.08 -11.38 -3.50
C ILE A 82 -2.24 -12.31 -3.89
N ALA A 83 -3.22 -12.47 -3.01
CA ALA A 83 -4.42 -13.26 -3.28
C ALA A 83 -5.22 -12.69 -4.45
N PHE A 84 -5.34 -11.36 -4.53
CA PHE A 84 -6.00 -10.66 -5.63
C PHE A 84 -5.32 -10.95 -6.98
N CYS A 85 -3.98 -10.92 -7.04
CA CYS A 85 -3.25 -11.26 -8.26
C CYS A 85 -3.59 -12.68 -8.75
N ASN A 86 -3.52 -13.67 -7.86
CA ASN A 86 -3.85 -15.05 -8.19
C ASN A 86 -5.32 -15.24 -8.60
N ASP A 87 -6.26 -14.61 -7.90
CA ASP A 87 -7.69 -14.72 -8.16
C ASP A 87 -8.08 -14.13 -9.52
N ILE A 88 -7.58 -12.93 -9.85
CA ILE A 88 -7.84 -12.27 -11.14
C ILE A 88 -7.31 -13.12 -12.29
N VAL A 89 -6.06 -13.60 -12.21
CA VAL A 89 -5.45 -14.42 -13.27
C VAL A 89 -6.19 -15.75 -13.42
N SER A 90 -6.54 -16.40 -12.31
CA SER A 90 -7.31 -17.66 -12.31
C SER A 90 -8.68 -17.50 -12.97
N LYS A 91 -9.42 -16.45 -12.61
CA LYS A 91 -10.74 -16.15 -13.18
C LYS A 91 -10.65 -15.75 -14.65
N TYR A 92 -9.64 -14.99 -15.04
CA TYR A 92 -9.37 -14.68 -16.45
C TYR A 92 -9.17 -15.96 -17.27
N ASN A 93 -8.29 -16.85 -16.81
CA ASN A 93 -8.02 -18.13 -17.48
C ASN A 93 -9.23 -19.08 -17.53
N SER A 94 -10.15 -18.93 -16.57
CA SER A 94 -11.40 -19.68 -16.53
C SER A 94 -12.51 -19.09 -17.42
N GLY A 95 -12.25 -17.94 -18.06
CA GLY A 95 -13.21 -17.26 -18.93
C GLY A 95 -14.31 -16.51 -18.18
N ASP A 96 -14.06 -16.07 -16.94
CA ASP A 96 -15.01 -15.22 -16.21
C ASP A 96 -15.26 -13.93 -17.00
N THR A 97 -16.51 -13.68 -17.38
CA THR A 97 -16.88 -12.58 -18.28
C THR A 97 -16.59 -11.18 -17.70
N ALA A 98 -16.70 -11.02 -16.38
CA ALA A 98 -16.47 -9.73 -15.74
C ALA A 98 -14.97 -9.46 -15.64
N ILE A 99 -14.19 -10.45 -15.20
CA ILE A 99 -12.73 -10.34 -15.09
C ILE A 99 -12.07 -10.21 -16.45
N THR A 100 -12.51 -10.98 -17.45
CA THR A 100 -12.02 -10.85 -18.83
C THR A 100 -12.21 -9.43 -19.35
N ARG A 101 -13.38 -8.82 -19.08
CA ARG A 101 -13.63 -7.42 -19.45
C ARG A 101 -12.69 -6.47 -18.71
N TYR A 102 -12.39 -6.71 -17.43
CA TYR A 102 -11.46 -5.84 -16.69
C TYR A 102 -10.04 -5.93 -17.22
N VAL A 103 -9.52 -7.13 -17.45
CA VAL A 103 -8.15 -7.34 -17.95
C VAL A 103 -7.99 -6.78 -19.38
N ASN A 104 -9.04 -6.82 -20.21
CA ASN A 104 -8.99 -6.31 -21.59
C ASN A 104 -9.32 -4.80 -21.74
N ASN A 105 -9.52 -4.06 -20.64
CA ASN A 105 -9.87 -2.63 -20.72
C ASN A 105 -9.19 -1.78 -19.63
N TYR A 106 -8.35 -2.38 -18.78
CA TYR A 106 -7.67 -1.70 -17.69
C TYR A 106 -6.27 -2.25 -17.52
N GLU A 107 -5.36 -1.37 -17.12
CA GLU A 107 -4.07 -1.76 -16.60
C GLU A 107 -4.14 -1.88 -15.07
N ILE A 108 -4.23 -3.11 -14.57
CA ILE A 108 -4.34 -3.38 -13.14
C ILE A 108 -2.92 -3.58 -12.58
N TYR A 109 -2.48 -2.65 -11.73
CA TYR A 109 -1.18 -2.67 -11.10
C TYR A 109 -1.30 -3.06 -9.63
N CYS A 110 -0.49 -4.02 -9.20
CA CYS A 110 -0.44 -4.50 -7.83
C CYS A 110 0.97 -4.32 -7.26
N VAL A 111 1.11 -3.64 -6.11
CA VAL A 111 2.36 -3.46 -5.37
C VAL A 111 2.19 -4.08 -3.98
N PRO A 112 2.55 -5.37 -3.79
CA PRO A 112 2.30 -6.07 -2.53
C PRO A 112 3.10 -5.50 -1.34
N PHE A 113 4.29 -4.98 -1.59
CA PHE A 113 5.19 -4.46 -0.57
C PHE A 113 5.65 -3.04 -0.92
N ALA A 114 4.96 -2.05 -0.38
CA ALA A 114 5.40 -0.67 -0.42
C ALA A 114 6.56 -0.37 0.56
N ASN A 115 6.73 -1.19 1.59
CA ASN A 115 7.84 -1.14 2.55
C ASN A 115 8.49 -2.53 2.67
N PRO A 116 9.23 -3.00 1.65
CA PRO A 116 9.77 -4.36 1.65
C PRO A 116 10.83 -4.57 2.75
N GLU A 117 11.60 -3.54 3.10
CA GLU A 117 12.61 -3.66 4.15
C GLU A 117 12.01 -3.70 5.55
N GLY A 118 10.93 -2.97 5.82
CA GLY A 118 10.16 -3.14 7.04
C GLY A 118 9.53 -4.53 7.12
N HIS A 119 8.97 -5.05 6.02
CA HIS A 119 8.39 -6.40 6.00
C HIS A 119 9.42 -7.48 6.36
N VAL A 120 10.67 -7.34 5.88
CA VAL A 120 11.76 -8.27 6.26
C VAL A 120 12.10 -8.20 7.76
N VAL A 121 11.90 -7.06 8.43
CA VAL A 121 12.04 -6.97 9.90
C VAL A 121 10.96 -7.80 10.60
N VAL A 122 9.72 -7.71 10.13
CA VAL A 122 8.59 -8.50 10.62
C VAL A 122 8.81 -10.00 10.38
N GLU A 123 9.31 -10.39 9.20
CA GLU A 123 9.73 -11.78 8.93
C GLU A 123 10.80 -12.30 9.89
N GLY A 124 11.73 -11.40 10.29
CA GLY A 124 12.78 -11.66 11.26
C GLY A 124 12.27 -11.82 12.70
N GLY A 125 10.99 -11.54 12.94
CA GLY A 125 10.25 -11.81 14.17
C GLY A 125 10.05 -10.61 15.09
N ASP A 126 10.25 -9.39 14.59
CA ASP A 126 9.74 -8.17 15.23
C ASP A 126 8.40 -7.79 14.59
N GLU A 127 7.34 -8.50 15.00
CA GLU A 127 6.00 -8.44 14.38
C GLU A 127 5.29 -7.09 14.53
N ASP A 128 5.75 -6.24 15.48
CA ASP A 128 5.19 -4.91 15.73
C ASP A 128 5.93 -3.79 14.96
N TRP A 129 6.92 -4.14 14.12
CA TRP A 129 7.69 -3.15 13.36
C TRP A 129 6.85 -2.53 12.24
N ARG A 130 6.54 -1.24 12.37
CA ARG A 130 5.68 -0.49 11.43
C ARG A 130 6.44 0.21 10.30
N LYS A 131 7.54 0.89 10.64
CA LYS A 131 8.24 1.88 9.78
C LYS A 131 9.14 1.21 8.73
N ASN A 132 9.78 1.98 7.85
CA ASN A 132 10.93 1.48 7.09
C ASN A 132 12.19 1.39 7.99
N LYS A 133 13.38 1.13 7.43
CA LYS A 133 14.62 0.92 8.20
C LYS A 133 15.59 2.11 8.19
N THR A 134 15.15 3.30 7.79
CA THR A 134 16.02 4.48 7.66
C THR A 134 16.83 4.73 8.94
N ASP A 135 18.16 4.84 8.78
CA ASP A 135 19.07 5.13 9.88
C ASP A 135 19.05 6.63 10.19
N ASN A 136 18.22 7.01 11.18
CA ASN A 136 17.94 8.42 11.45
C ASN A 136 19.10 9.11 12.19
N ASN A 137 19.89 8.35 12.96
CA ASN A 137 20.98 8.87 13.79
C ASN A 137 22.37 8.58 13.20
N HIS A 138 22.44 7.89 12.06
CA HIS A 138 23.64 7.50 11.31
C HIS A 138 24.62 6.64 12.14
N ASN A 139 24.12 5.79 13.04
CA ASN A 139 24.95 4.92 13.87
C ASN A 139 25.17 3.52 13.25
N GLY A 140 24.47 3.20 12.15
CA GLY A 140 24.55 1.92 11.42
C GLY A 140 23.80 0.76 12.09
N VAL A 141 23.07 0.98 13.17
CA VAL A 141 22.39 -0.04 14.00
C VAL A 141 20.89 0.22 13.98
N LEU A 142 20.12 -0.75 13.48
CA LEU A 142 18.66 -0.67 13.54
C LEU A 142 18.18 -0.75 14.99
N ASP A 143 17.64 0.35 15.51
CA ASP A 143 17.08 0.46 16.85
C ASP A 143 15.83 1.36 16.90
N PHE A 144 15.34 1.69 18.09
CA PHE A 144 14.10 2.46 18.26
C PHE A 144 14.19 3.92 17.79
N HIS A 145 15.38 4.44 17.48
CA HIS A 145 15.57 5.76 16.88
C HIS A 145 15.38 5.74 15.35
N ASP A 146 15.36 4.56 14.73
CA ASP A 146 15.37 4.38 13.29
C ASP A 146 13.96 4.21 12.70
N GLY A 147 13.90 4.40 11.38
CA GLY A 147 12.71 4.24 10.56
C GLY A 147 11.88 5.52 10.43
N VAL A 148 11.20 5.63 9.30
CA VAL A 148 10.22 6.66 8.96
C VAL A 148 8.89 5.97 8.62
N ASP A 149 7.78 6.57 9.04
CA ASP A 149 6.45 6.15 8.63
C ASP A 149 6.22 6.59 7.17
N ASN A 150 6.21 5.62 6.26
CA ASN A 150 6.03 5.85 4.83
C ASN A 150 4.68 6.52 4.53
N ASN A 151 3.63 6.26 5.32
CA ASN A 151 2.32 6.91 5.15
C ASN A 151 2.26 8.31 5.79
N ARG A 152 3.39 8.85 6.23
CA ARG A 152 3.53 10.25 6.68
C ARG A 152 4.56 11.03 5.87
N ASN A 153 5.28 10.38 4.96
CA ASN A 153 6.40 10.97 4.22
C ASN A 153 6.03 11.54 2.84
N TYR A 154 4.79 11.47 2.39
CA TYR A 154 4.33 12.16 1.18
C TYR A 154 4.32 13.68 1.36
N ASP A 155 4.32 14.47 0.28
CA ASP A 155 4.30 15.94 0.35
C ASP A 155 2.95 16.54 0.76
N PHE A 156 1.86 15.83 0.47
CA PHE A 156 0.51 16.26 0.81
C PHE A 156 0.28 16.23 2.32
N GLY A 157 0.02 17.40 2.91
CA GLY A 157 -0.23 17.51 4.36
C GLY A 157 1.03 17.45 5.24
N TRP A 158 2.21 17.19 4.67
CA TRP A 158 3.45 16.99 5.43
C TRP A 158 3.80 18.18 6.33
N SER A 159 3.72 19.40 5.78
CA SER A 159 4.11 20.61 6.50
C SER A 159 3.12 21.00 7.60
N ILE A 160 1.88 20.50 7.55
CA ILE A 160 0.85 20.82 8.54
C ILE A 160 0.84 19.83 9.72
N ASP A 161 1.33 18.60 9.55
CA ASP A 161 1.50 17.67 10.67
C ASP A 161 2.66 18.13 11.56
N GLN A 162 2.33 18.89 12.60
CA GLN A 162 3.28 19.35 13.63
C GLN A 162 3.06 18.61 14.95
N THR A 163 2.45 17.42 14.90
CA THR A 163 2.22 16.62 16.10
C THR A 163 3.56 16.16 16.69
N PRO A 164 3.66 15.98 18.03
CA PRO A 164 4.87 15.42 18.64
C PRO A 164 5.25 14.06 18.03
N GLY A 165 4.27 13.25 17.63
CA GLY A 165 4.51 11.97 16.95
C GLY A 165 5.18 12.15 15.60
N GLY A 166 4.65 13.03 14.74
CA GLY A 166 5.25 13.32 13.43
C GLY A 166 6.69 13.85 13.50
N LEU A 167 7.05 14.56 14.57
CA LEU A 167 8.34 15.24 14.70
C LEU A 167 9.42 14.46 15.47
N THR A 168 9.07 13.33 16.09
CA THR A 168 9.98 12.58 16.98
C THR A 168 10.39 11.27 16.34
N PRO A 169 11.69 11.04 16.00
CA PRO A 169 12.16 9.81 15.36
C PRO A 169 11.74 8.51 16.05
N GLU A 170 11.63 8.52 17.37
CA GLU A 170 11.22 7.38 18.19
C GLU A 170 9.72 7.06 18.09
N SER A 171 8.93 7.92 17.45
CA SER A 171 7.52 7.68 17.21
C SER A 171 7.32 6.70 16.04
N LEU A 172 6.30 5.84 16.18
CA LEU A 172 5.78 5.05 15.07
C LEU A 172 5.22 5.91 13.92
N MET A 173 4.90 7.19 14.19
CA MET A 173 4.31 8.12 13.24
C MET A 173 5.34 9.12 12.68
N TYR A 174 6.64 8.92 12.92
CA TYR A 174 7.67 9.86 12.50
C TYR A 174 7.64 10.08 11.00
N LYS A 175 7.44 11.33 10.55
CA LYS A 175 7.20 11.66 9.15
C LYS A 175 8.46 11.86 8.30
N GLY A 176 9.63 11.66 8.89
CA GLY A 176 10.92 11.93 8.26
C GLY A 176 11.34 13.41 8.31
N PRO A 177 12.57 13.72 7.85
CA PRO A 177 13.14 15.07 7.92
C PRO A 177 12.58 16.07 6.90
N TYR A 178 12.05 15.61 5.77
CA TYR A 178 11.42 16.41 4.71
C TYR A 178 10.50 15.51 3.87
N PRO A 179 9.51 16.05 3.12
CA PRO A 179 8.64 15.22 2.30
C PRO A 179 9.45 14.49 1.23
N PHE A 180 9.09 13.25 0.98
CA PHE A 180 9.77 12.32 0.09
C PHE A 180 11.24 12.12 0.45
N SER A 181 11.60 12.10 1.73
CA SER A 181 12.92 11.65 2.20
C SER A 181 13.13 10.15 1.98
N GLU A 182 12.07 9.36 1.97
CA GLU A 182 12.12 7.91 1.79
C GLU A 182 12.05 7.52 0.31
N SER A 183 12.90 6.58 -0.13
CA SER A 183 12.92 6.11 -1.52
C SER A 183 11.66 5.36 -1.93
N GLU A 184 11.02 4.70 -0.97
CA GLU A 184 9.80 3.93 -1.12
C GLU A 184 8.64 4.86 -1.51
N CYS A 185 8.48 5.97 -0.78
CA CYS A 185 7.48 6.99 -1.08
C CYS A 185 7.76 7.66 -2.42
N ARG A 186 9.03 7.92 -2.76
CA ARG A 186 9.41 8.45 -4.08
C ARG A 186 9.06 7.48 -5.21
N ALA A 187 9.33 6.19 -5.04
CA ALA A 187 9.03 5.16 -6.03
C ALA A 187 7.53 5.11 -6.34
N LEU A 188 6.68 5.07 -5.31
CA LEU A 188 5.22 5.10 -5.48
C LEU A 188 4.72 6.42 -6.06
N ALA A 189 5.28 7.56 -5.65
CA ALA A 189 4.90 8.86 -6.21
C ALA A 189 5.24 8.96 -7.71
N VAL A 190 6.45 8.55 -8.11
CA VAL A 190 6.85 8.51 -9.53
C VAL A 190 5.96 7.56 -10.32
N PHE A 191 5.65 6.39 -9.76
CA PHE A 191 4.73 5.43 -10.36
C PHE A 191 3.34 6.05 -10.56
N GLY A 192 2.75 6.64 -9.53
CA GLY A 192 1.45 7.29 -9.58
C GLY A 192 1.41 8.45 -10.58
N GLN A 193 2.48 9.24 -10.70
CA GLN A 193 2.56 10.33 -11.68
C GLN A 193 2.72 9.82 -13.13
N LYS A 194 3.40 8.69 -13.32
CA LYS A 194 3.57 8.05 -14.63
C LYS A 194 2.25 7.49 -15.14
N TYR A 195 1.57 6.68 -14.33
CA TYR A 195 0.40 5.90 -14.75
C TYR A 195 -0.95 6.56 -14.44
N LYS A 196 -0.98 7.53 -13.52
CA LYS A 196 -2.18 8.31 -13.15
C LYS A 196 -3.42 7.43 -12.94
N PRO A 197 -3.35 6.47 -11.99
CA PRO A 197 -4.43 5.53 -11.78
C PRO A 197 -5.75 6.25 -11.50
N LEU A 198 -6.82 5.78 -12.14
CA LEU A 198 -8.17 6.28 -11.95
C LEU A 198 -8.63 6.06 -10.50
N VAL A 199 -8.23 4.93 -9.92
CA VAL A 199 -8.46 4.55 -8.54
C VAL A 199 -7.16 3.94 -7.99
N ALA A 200 -6.74 4.40 -6.82
CA ALA A 200 -5.71 3.77 -6.02
C ALA A 200 -6.31 3.28 -4.69
N VAL A 201 -6.08 2.03 -4.37
CA VAL A 201 -6.52 1.39 -3.12
C VAL A 201 -5.28 0.94 -2.36
N GLU A 202 -5.12 1.43 -1.14
CA GLU A 202 -4.05 1.02 -0.25
C GLU A 202 -4.65 0.25 0.93
N TYR A 203 -4.19 -0.99 1.10
CA TYR A 203 -4.69 -1.86 2.16
C TYR A 203 -3.91 -1.67 3.45
N HIS A 204 -4.64 -1.32 4.50
CA HIS A 204 -4.16 -1.22 5.86
C HIS A 204 -4.92 -2.16 6.79
N SER A 205 -4.27 -2.57 7.88
CA SER A 205 -4.91 -3.28 9.00
C SER A 205 -4.49 -2.66 10.33
N PRO A 206 -5.37 -2.48 11.32
CA PRO A 206 -4.98 -1.81 12.54
C PRO A 206 -4.00 -2.66 13.37
N THR A 207 -2.95 -2.04 13.90
CA THR A 207 -2.11 -2.65 14.95
C THR A 207 -2.95 -3.01 16.19
N TYR A 208 -3.99 -2.21 16.50
CA TYR A 208 -4.93 -2.47 17.59
C TYR A 208 -6.39 -2.20 17.19
N GLY A 209 -7.27 -3.15 17.51
CA GLY A 209 -8.72 -3.03 17.32
C GLY A 209 -9.21 -3.55 15.97
N ARG A 210 -10.41 -3.14 15.58
CA ARG A 210 -11.06 -3.52 14.32
C ARG A 210 -11.33 -2.26 13.52
N SER A 211 -10.51 -1.99 12.52
CA SER A 211 -10.72 -0.89 11.59
C SER A 211 -11.34 -1.47 10.33
N GLU A 212 -12.61 -1.87 10.44
CA GLU A 212 -13.45 -2.33 9.33
C GLU A 212 -13.96 -1.12 8.55
N LYS A 213 -13.01 -0.38 7.97
CA LYS A 213 -13.25 0.95 7.39
C LYS A 213 -12.65 1.08 6.01
N VAL A 214 -13.38 1.78 5.15
CA VAL A 214 -12.87 2.30 3.88
C VAL A 214 -12.70 3.80 4.04
N TYR A 215 -11.46 4.28 4.00
CA TYR A 215 -11.18 5.70 4.00
C TYR A 215 -11.26 6.27 2.59
N TYR A 216 -11.80 7.48 2.45
CA TYR A 216 -11.86 8.23 1.19
C TYR A 216 -11.45 9.69 1.40
N ASN A 217 -11.27 10.38 0.27
CA ASN A 217 -10.68 11.73 0.19
C ASN A 217 -11.29 12.77 1.12
N TRP A 218 -10.46 13.75 1.36
CA TRP A 218 -10.20 14.27 2.68
C TRP A 218 -11.07 15.47 3.05
N TYR A 219 -11.08 15.76 4.35
CA TYR A 219 -11.38 17.09 4.85
C TYR A 219 -10.10 17.84 5.21
N TRP A 220 -9.93 19.04 4.65
CA TRP A 220 -8.83 19.95 4.99
C TRP A 220 -9.36 21.16 5.76
N TYR A 221 -9.01 21.22 7.05
CA TYR A 221 -9.44 22.31 7.92
C TYR A 221 -8.94 23.67 7.42
N PRO A 222 -9.79 24.72 7.45
CA PRO A 222 -9.34 26.09 7.18
C PRO A 222 -8.24 26.59 8.12
N SER A 223 -8.18 26.08 9.36
CA SER A 223 -7.09 26.38 10.30
C SER A 223 -5.72 25.93 9.79
N ASP A 224 -5.70 24.93 8.92
CA ASP A 224 -4.51 24.29 8.39
C ASP A 224 -4.23 24.76 6.94
N GLY A 225 -4.87 25.86 6.51
CA GLY A 225 -4.76 26.40 5.15
C GLY A 225 -5.69 25.75 4.12
N GLY A 226 -6.62 24.90 4.55
CA GLY A 226 -7.56 24.18 3.70
C GLY A 226 -8.82 24.94 3.31
N ASN A 227 -9.64 24.31 2.46
CA ASN A 227 -10.93 24.84 2.01
C ASN A 227 -12.12 23.89 2.32
N GLY A 228 -11.94 22.96 3.24
CA GLY A 228 -12.98 21.98 3.62
C GLY A 228 -12.89 20.69 2.82
N MET A 229 -14.01 20.27 2.21
CA MET A 229 -14.13 19.01 1.49
C MET A 229 -13.26 18.99 0.23
N ALA A 230 -12.79 17.80 -0.17
CA ALA A 230 -12.14 17.60 -1.45
C ALA A 230 -13.07 17.99 -2.62
N PRO A 231 -12.53 18.48 -3.77
CA PRO A 231 -13.35 18.92 -4.91
C PRO A 231 -14.30 17.85 -5.47
N ASP A 232 -13.95 16.58 -5.31
CA ASP A 232 -14.63 15.37 -5.78
C ASP A 232 -15.36 14.60 -4.66
N GLU A 233 -15.58 15.24 -3.50
CA GLU A 233 -16.18 14.66 -2.30
C GLU A 233 -17.41 13.79 -2.58
N ASN A 234 -18.38 14.26 -3.36
CA ASN A 234 -19.60 13.51 -3.63
C ASN A 234 -19.33 12.19 -4.38
N SER A 235 -18.38 12.20 -5.32
CA SER A 235 -18.02 11.00 -6.09
C SER A 235 -17.29 10.01 -5.19
N MET A 236 -16.29 10.48 -4.44
CA MET A 236 -15.48 9.65 -3.56
C MET A 236 -16.29 9.09 -2.38
N HIS A 237 -17.23 9.87 -1.85
CA HIS A 237 -18.15 9.41 -0.82
C HIS A 237 -19.02 8.24 -1.30
N ASN A 238 -19.58 8.34 -2.51
CA ASN A 238 -20.43 7.29 -3.08
C ASN A 238 -19.62 6.01 -3.39
N ILE A 239 -18.41 6.16 -3.94
CA ILE A 239 -17.49 5.03 -4.17
C ILE A 239 -17.13 4.38 -2.82
N GLY A 240 -16.78 5.18 -1.81
CA GLY A 240 -16.43 4.71 -0.48
C GLY A 240 -17.56 3.92 0.19
N ILE A 241 -18.80 4.42 0.14
CA ILE A 241 -19.97 3.70 0.68
C ILE A 241 -20.22 2.41 -0.09
N GLY A 242 -20.16 2.44 -1.42
CA GLY A 242 -20.37 1.25 -2.25
C GLY A 242 -19.34 0.16 -1.98
N PHE A 243 -18.07 0.55 -1.83
CA PHE A 243 -16.99 -0.37 -1.53
C PHE A 243 -17.11 -0.94 -0.12
N ALA A 244 -17.29 -0.08 0.89
CA ALA A 244 -17.48 -0.50 2.28
C ALA A 244 -18.69 -1.43 2.43
N GLY A 245 -19.82 -1.09 1.80
CA GLY A 245 -21.05 -1.88 1.84
C GLY A 245 -20.94 -3.27 1.21
N SER A 246 -19.92 -3.51 0.38
CA SER A 246 -19.67 -4.80 -0.28
C SER A 246 -18.79 -5.74 0.55
N ILE A 247 -18.19 -5.25 1.64
CA ILE A 247 -17.29 -6.02 2.51
C ILE A 247 -18.04 -6.31 3.81
N ILE A 248 -18.30 -7.59 4.08
CA ILE A 248 -18.94 -8.04 5.32
C ILE A 248 -17.94 -7.87 6.47
N ASN A 249 -18.41 -7.37 7.62
CA ASN A 249 -17.59 -7.24 8.82
C ASN A 249 -17.24 -8.60 9.44
N ASP A 250 -16.28 -8.64 10.35
CA ASP A 250 -15.83 -9.88 11.00
C ASP A 250 -16.94 -10.55 11.83
N ALA A 251 -17.87 -9.76 12.38
CA ALA A 251 -19.02 -10.28 13.12
C ALA A 251 -20.06 -10.95 12.19
N GLY A 252 -20.02 -10.69 10.88
CA GLY A 252 -20.97 -11.22 9.90
C GLY A 252 -22.37 -10.61 9.97
N ASP A 253 -22.55 -9.54 10.75
CA ASP A 253 -23.84 -8.91 11.01
C ASP A 253 -24.02 -7.54 10.32
N SER A 254 -22.94 -6.95 9.80
CA SER A 254 -22.97 -5.73 9.02
C SER A 254 -21.88 -5.72 7.94
N SER A 255 -21.71 -4.57 7.29
CA SER A 255 -20.60 -4.31 6.38
C SER A 255 -19.61 -3.31 6.98
N TYR A 256 -18.49 -3.09 6.29
CA TYR A 256 -17.52 -2.07 6.64
C TYR A 256 -18.14 -0.66 6.58
N GLU A 257 -17.52 0.29 7.27
CA GLU A 257 -17.95 1.69 7.28
C GLU A 257 -17.08 2.57 6.37
N ALA A 258 -17.72 3.41 5.55
CA ALA A 258 -17.01 4.45 4.80
C ALA A 258 -16.70 5.65 5.71
N ARG A 259 -15.46 6.13 5.71
CA ARG A 259 -15.03 7.26 6.54
C ARG A 259 -14.19 8.25 5.75
N ARG A 260 -14.42 9.53 5.99
CA ARG A 260 -13.60 10.59 5.39
C ARG A 260 -12.25 10.68 6.11
N ALA A 261 -11.17 10.75 5.32
CA ALA A 261 -9.82 11.04 5.76
C ALA A 261 -9.67 12.50 6.23
N LEU A 262 -8.62 12.77 7.03
CA LEU A 262 -8.23 14.11 7.46
C LEU A 262 -6.78 14.37 7.07
N VAL A 263 -6.51 15.50 6.40
CA VAL A 263 -5.16 15.82 5.89
C VAL A 263 -4.11 15.83 7.00
N ASN A 264 -4.46 16.31 8.19
CA ASN A 264 -3.53 16.42 9.32
C ASN A 264 -3.34 15.13 10.13
N LYS A 265 -3.93 14.01 9.70
CA LYS A 265 -3.78 12.71 10.36
C LYS A 265 -3.02 11.68 9.54
N GLY A 266 -2.73 11.95 8.27
CA GLY A 266 -1.99 11.03 7.38
C GLY A 266 -2.67 9.68 7.18
N ASP A 267 -3.99 9.61 7.36
CA ASP A 267 -4.80 8.42 7.02
C ASP A 267 -5.66 8.74 5.80
#